data_AF-A0A9P8XSV2-F1
#
_entry.id   AF-A0A9P8XSV2-F1
#
_cell.length_a   1.000
_cell.length_b   1.000
_cell.length_c   1.000
_cell.angle_alpha   90.00
_cell.angle_beta   90.00
_cell.angle_gamma   90.00
#
_symmetry.space_group_name_H-M   'P 1'
#
loop_
_entity.id
_entity.type
_entity.pdbx_description
1 polymer ?
#
loop_
_entity_poly.entity_id
_entity_poly.type
_entity_poly.pdbx_seq_one_letter_code
_entity_poly.pdbx_strand_id
1 'polypeptide(L)'
;MSVMKAIKFVFRKEVPRVDHKALQLLAYQAACQAKFEDAHLTKEDKQITKIFVRAGFHFSTMIGGEVQIDKRGEHFTFSFKTRYLERQGEHLTSHGYVKNKTQRKELDEPIFARAIRKDSDLKWGDERVWPDGDRGLVVVPWEED
;
A
#
# COMPACT_ATOMS: atom_id res chain seq x y z
N MET A 1 -5.79 -15.87 -24.96
CA MET A 1 -6.32 -14.59 -24.48
C MET A 1 -5.72 -14.32 -23.11
N SER A 2 -4.93 -13.25 -22.96
CA SER A 2 -4.39 -12.86 -21.65
C SER A 2 -5.52 -12.22 -20.85
N VAL A 3 -5.80 -12.72 -19.66
CA VAL A 3 -6.74 -12.08 -18.74
C VAL A 3 -6.05 -10.81 -18.24
N MET A 4 -6.48 -9.63 -18.72
CA MET A 4 -5.95 -8.36 -18.23
C MET A 4 -6.12 -8.28 -16.71
N LYS A 5 -5.01 -8.08 -16.00
CA LYS A 5 -4.97 -8.01 -14.54
C LYS A 5 -5.04 -6.55 -14.13
N ALA A 6 -6.26 -6.03 -14.02
CA ALA A 6 -6.47 -4.67 -13.54
C ALA A 6 -6.24 -4.60 -12.02
N ILE A 7 -5.38 -3.68 -11.60
CA ILE A 7 -5.19 -3.34 -10.18
C ILE A 7 -5.91 -2.04 -9.90
N LYS A 8 -6.67 -2.01 -8.80
CA LYS A 8 -7.30 -0.77 -8.34
C LYS A 8 -6.39 -0.07 -7.35
N PHE A 9 -5.99 1.15 -7.69
CA PHE A 9 -5.37 2.04 -6.72
C PHE A 9 -6.43 2.89 -6.05
N VAL A 10 -6.29 3.05 -4.74
CA VAL A 10 -7.08 3.93 -3.93
C VAL A 10 -6.11 4.87 -3.22
N PHE A 11 -6.37 6.17 -3.26
CA PHE A 11 -5.57 7.17 -2.58
C PHE A 11 -6.41 7.87 -1.53
N ARG A 12 -5.85 8.10 -0.34
CA ARG A 12 -6.41 9.09 0.57
C ARG A 12 -6.39 10.47 -0.09
N LYS A 13 -7.42 11.29 0.17
CA LYS A 13 -7.53 12.67 -0.36
C LYS A 13 -6.31 13.54 -0.05
N GLU A 14 -5.64 13.30 1.07
CA GLU A 14 -4.46 14.04 1.51
C GLU A 14 -3.21 13.72 0.68
N VAL A 15 -3.22 12.63 -0.09
CA VAL A 15 -2.10 12.28 -0.97
C VAL A 15 -2.13 13.20 -2.21
N PRO A 16 -1.09 14.03 -2.42
CA PRO A 16 -1.06 14.95 -3.55
C PRO A 16 -1.19 14.23 -4.89
N ARG A 17 -2.09 14.71 -5.76
CA ARG A 17 -2.32 14.11 -7.09
C ARG A 17 -1.07 14.06 -7.97
N VAL A 18 -0.16 15.03 -7.80
CA VAL A 18 1.13 15.08 -8.51
C VAL A 18 2.00 13.85 -8.23
N ASP A 19 1.85 13.24 -7.05
CA ASP A 19 2.62 12.06 -6.64
C ASP A 19 1.95 10.75 -7.06
N HIS A 20 0.67 10.75 -7.49
CA HIS A 20 -0.11 9.53 -7.71
C HIS A 20 0.58 8.57 -8.68
N LYS A 21 1.05 9.04 -9.83
CA LYS A 21 1.71 8.17 -10.83
C LYS A 21 2.97 7.49 -10.29
N ALA A 22 3.81 8.23 -9.56
CA ALA A 22 5.01 7.67 -8.94
C ALA A 22 4.64 6.67 -7.84
N LEU A 23 3.64 7.01 -7.01
CA LEU A 23 3.15 6.14 -5.95
C LEU A 23 2.46 4.89 -6.48
N GLN A 24 1.79 4.92 -7.63
CA GLN A 24 1.22 3.70 -8.24
C GLN A 24 2.33 2.69 -8.55
N LEU A 25 3.35 3.13 -9.28
CA LEU A 25 4.47 2.28 -9.65
C LEU A 25 5.21 1.76 -8.42
N LEU A 26 5.61 2.66 -7.51
CA LEU A 26 6.39 2.30 -6.33
C LEU A 26 5.59 1.44 -5.35
N ALA A 27 4.31 1.74 -5.11
CA ALA A 27 3.51 0.95 -4.18
C ALA A 27 3.21 -0.44 -4.74
N TYR A 28 3.04 -0.57 -6.06
CA TYR A 28 2.94 -1.89 -6.69
C TYR A 28 4.23 -2.68 -6.57
N GLN A 29 5.37 -2.08 -6.95
CA GLN A 29 6.68 -2.71 -6.79
C GLN A 29 6.91 -3.13 -5.34
N ALA A 30 6.56 -2.27 -4.38
CA ALA A 30 6.68 -2.56 -2.96
C ALA A 30 5.73 -3.67 -2.52
N ALA A 31 4.49 -3.72 -3.02
CA ALA A 31 3.54 -4.79 -2.74
C ALA A 31 4.02 -6.15 -3.27
N CYS A 32 4.64 -6.17 -4.47
CA CYS A 32 5.24 -7.37 -5.05
C CYS A 32 6.47 -7.86 -4.28
N GLN A 33 7.25 -6.94 -3.71
CA GLN A 33 8.41 -7.27 -2.86
C GLN A 33 8.01 -7.61 -1.43
N ALA A 34 6.82 -7.20 -0.98
CA ALA A 34 6.33 -7.49 0.35
C ALA A 34 6.13 -9.00 0.50
N LYS A 35 6.89 -9.60 1.43
CA LYS A 35 6.82 -11.03 1.70
C LYS A 35 5.46 -11.40 2.28
N PHE A 36 4.57 -11.91 1.44
CA PHE A 36 3.40 -12.69 1.84
C PHE A 36 3.69 -14.16 1.55
N GLU A 37 4.61 -14.72 2.33
CA GLU A 37 5.10 -16.10 2.18
C GLU A 37 4.19 -17.06 2.96
N ASP A 38 3.07 -17.46 2.34
CA ASP A 38 2.35 -18.67 2.73
C ASP A 38 2.58 -19.71 1.62
N ALA A 39 3.15 -20.85 1.98
CA ALA A 39 3.50 -21.93 1.06
C ALA A 39 2.27 -22.66 0.50
N HIS A 40 1.13 -22.57 1.18
CA HIS A 40 -0.13 -23.19 0.75
C HIS A 40 -0.89 -22.36 -0.28
N LEU A 41 -0.50 -21.08 -0.47
CA LEU A 41 -1.16 -20.19 -1.41
C LEU A 41 -0.58 -20.31 -2.82
N THR A 42 -1.48 -20.42 -3.80
CA THR A 42 -1.13 -20.47 -5.22
C THR A 42 -0.61 -19.12 -5.73
N LYS A 43 -0.06 -19.10 -6.94
CA LYS A 43 0.33 -17.84 -7.61
C LYS A 43 -0.88 -16.92 -7.82
N GLU A 44 -2.05 -17.48 -8.09
CA GLU A 44 -3.29 -16.72 -8.26
C GLU A 44 -3.77 -16.11 -6.93
N ASP A 45 -3.62 -16.85 -5.83
CA ASP A 45 -3.95 -16.36 -4.48
C ASP A 45 -3.09 -15.17 -4.06
N LYS A 46 -1.82 -15.16 -4.48
CA LYS A 46 -0.84 -14.11 -4.18
C LYS A 46 -0.93 -12.89 -5.10
N GLN A 47 -1.77 -12.94 -6.14
CA GLN A 47 -1.91 -11.82 -7.08
C GLN A 47 -2.47 -10.59 -6.36
N ILE A 48 -1.81 -9.44 -6.51
CA ILE A 48 -2.28 -8.15 -6.00
C ILE A 48 -3.53 -7.71 -6.76
N THR A 49 -4.57 -7.30 -6.04
CA THR A 49 -5.84 -6.84 -6.64
C THR A 49 -6.12 -5.37 -6.35
N LYS A 50 -5.70 -4.89 -5.16
CA LYS A 50 -5.96 -3.53 -4.70
C LYS A 50 -4.78 -2.99 -3.90
N ILE A 51 -4.48 -1.71 -4.11
CA ILE A 51 -3.49 -0.98 -3.32
C ILE A 51 -4.13 0.30 -2.81
N PHE A 52 -4.06 0.53 -1.51
CA PHE A 52 -4.50 1.75 -0.85
C PHE A 52 -3.30 2.54 -0.36
N VAL A 53 -3.02 3.68 -0.99
CA VAL A 53 -1.98 4.62 -0.55
C VAL A 53 -2.55 5.53 0.53
N ARG A 54 -2.07 5.32 1.75
CA ARG A 54 -2.58 5.96 2.98
C ARG A 54 -1.96 7.32 3.22
N ALA A 55 -0.70 7.45 2.87
CA ALA A 55 0.07 8.68 2.95
C ALA A 55 1.07 8.68 1.79
N GLY A 56 1.23 9.84 1.14
CA GLY A 56 2.24 10.06 0.10
C GLY A 56 3.64 10.06 0.69
N PHE A 57 4.59 10.72 0.04
CA PHE A 57 5.96 10.79 0.56
C PHE A 57 6.06 11.66 1.81
N HIS A 58 6.64 11.12 2.88
CA HIS A 58 6.81 11.79 4.17
C HIS A 58 8.01 11.24 4.95
N PHE A 59 8.41 11.94 6.01
CA PHE A 59 9.57 11.59 6.84
C PHE A 59 9.20 11.08 8.23
N SER A 60 7.93 11.12 8.62
CA SER A 60 7.51 10.88 9.99
C SER A 60 6.57 9.69 10.13
N THR A 61 6.84 8.80 11.06
CA THR A 61 5.96 7.67 11.37
C THR A 61 5.48 7.72 12.82
N MET A 62 4.39 7.04 13.13
CA MET A 62 3.88 6.96 14.50
C MET A 62 4.51 5.78 15.23
N ILE A 63 5.26 6.04 16.30
CA ILE A 63 5.94 5.04 17.13
C ILE A 63 5.54 5.30 18.59
N GLY A 64 4.94 4.31 19.25
CA GLY A 64 4.51 4.45 20.64
C GLY A 64 3.42 5.50 20.87
N GLY A 65 2.64 5.85 19.84
CA GLY A 65 1.62 6.90 19.91
C GLY A 65 2.13 8.31 19.59
N GLU A 66 3.44 8.47 19.40
CA GLU A 66 4.05 9.77 19.08
C GLU A 66 4.52 9.81 17.62
N VAL A 67 4.40 10.99 17.00
CA VAL A 67 4.94 11.24 15.66
C VAL A 67 6.44 11.47 15.78
N GLN A 68 7.23 10.62 15.14
CA GLN A 68 8.69 10.68 15.16
C GLN A 68 9.24 10.67 13.74
N ILE A 69 10.39 11.32 13.53
CA ILE A 69 11.13 11.21 12.26
C ILE A 69 11.60 9.77 12.10
N ASP A 70 11.28 9.16 10.98
CA ASP A 70 11.73 7.80 10.66
C ASP A 70 13.23 7.83 10.33
N LYS A 71 14.00 7.03 11.07
CA LYS A 71 15.45 6.91 10.91
C LYS A 71 15.85 6.37 9.53
N ARG A 72 14.93 5.69 8.84
CA ARG A 72 15.13 5.17 7.48
C ARG A 72 14.85 6.21 6.39
N GLY A 73 14.35 7.40 6.73
CA GLY A 73 14.19 8.51 5.80
C GLY A 73 12.81 8.63 5.14
N GLU A 74 12.79 9.18 3.92
CA GLU A 74 11.55 9.45 3.19
C GLU A 74 10.89 8.13 2.78
N HIS A 75 9.60 8.02 3.03
CA HIS A 75 8.80 6.85 2.71
C HIS A 75 7.36 7.22 2.41
N PHE A 76 6.61 6.26 1.89
CA PHE A 76 5.16 6.32 1.78
C PHE A 76 4.54 5.13 2.50
N THR A 77 3.32 5.31 3.00
CA THR A 77 2.58 4.23 3.69
C THR A 77 1.45 3.76 2.80
N PHE A 78 1.38 2.45 2.60
CA PHE A 78 0.34 1.84 1.79
C PHE A 78 -0.16 0.56 2.42
N SER A 79 -1.34 0.15 2.00
CA SER A 79 -1.91 -1.16 2.29
C SER A 79 -2.24 -1.83 0.98
N PHE A 80 -2.22 -3.15 0.94
CA PHE A 80 -2.55 -3.89 -0.27
C PHE A 80 -3.31 -5.17 0.05
N LYS A 81 -4.00 -5.66 -0.97
CA LYS A 81 -4.70 -6.93 -0.96
C LYS A 81 -4.17 -7.82 -2.06
N THR A 82 -3.94 -9.06 -1.70
CA THR A 82 -3.89 -10.16 -2.66
C THR A 82 -5.31 -10.68 -2.87
N ARG A 83 -5.52 -11.50 -3.91
CA ARG A 83 -6.80 -12.17 -4.14
C ARG A 83 -7.23 -13.01 -2.94
N TYR A 84 -6.30 -13.67 -2.27
CA TYR A 84 -6.60 -14.39 -1.04
C TYR A 84 -7.09 -13.46 0.08
N LEU A 85 -6.33 -12.40 0.39
CA LEU A 85 -6.67 -11.46 1.45
C LEU A 85 -8.01 -10.75 1.18
N GLU A 86 -8.30 -10.45 -0.09
CA GLU A 86 -9.57 -9.87 -0.49
C GLU A 86 -10.76 -10.80 -0.17
N ARG A 87 -10.62 -12.12 -0.37
CA ARG A 87 -11.67 -13.08 0.03
C ARG A 87 -11.85 -13.18 1.54
N GLN A 88 -10.81 -12.92 2.32
CA GLN A 88 -10.86 -12.95 3.79
C GLN A 88 -11.37 -11.64 4.40
N GLY A 89 -11.52 -10.56 3.61
CA GLY A 89 -11.79 -9.23 4.15
C GLY A 89 -10.61 -8.68 4.96
N GLU A 90 -9.40 -8.98 4.49
CA GLU A 90 -8.14 -8.65 5.13
C GLU A 90 -7.23 -7.84 4.20
N HIS A 91 -6.22 -7.20 4.78
CA HIS A 91 -5.17 -6.49 4.05
C HIS A 91 -3.84 -6.52 4.80
N LEU A 92 -2.77 -6.24 4.07
CA LEU A 92 -1.44 -6.00 4.64
C LEU A 92 -1.12 -4.51 4.58
N THR A 93 -0.43 -3.98 5.58
CA THR A 93 0.09 -2.61 5.58
C THR A 93 1.61 -2.64 5.54
N SER A 94 2.20 -1.79 4.72
CA SER A 94 3.65 -1.69 4.58
C SER A 94 4.10 -0.25 4.34
N HIS A 95 5.42 -0.06 4.38
CA HIS A 95 6.09 1.18 4.04
C HIS A 95 6.98 0.96 2.81
N GLY A 96 6.97 1.91 1.89
CA GLY A 96 7.92 1.97 0.78
C GLY A 96 8.95 3.07 1.01
N TYR A 97 10.20 2.70 1.28
CA TYR A 97 11.31 3.64 1.46
C TYR A 97 11.95 3.95 0.11
N VAL A 98 12.29 5.22 -0.14
CA VAL A 98 12.83 5.66 -1.43
C VAL A 98 14.31 6.06 -1.32
N LYS A 99 15.11 5.61 -2.30
CA LYS A 99 16.58 5.83 -2.36
C LYS A 99 16.98 7.30 -2.41
N ASN A 100 16.25 8.06 -3.23
CA ASN A 100 16.62 9.41 -3.60
C ASN A 100 15.41 10.33 -3.43
N LYS A 101 15.49 11.18 -2.41
CA LYS A 101 14.46 12.15 -2.01
C LYS A 101 14.03 13.07 -3.16
N THR A 102 14.93 13.33 -4.10
CA THR A 102 14.70 14.26 -5.21
C THR A 102 14.10 13.58 -6.43
N GLN A 103 14.30 12.27 -6.59
CA GLN A 103 13.85 11.56 -7.78
C GLN A 103 12.63 10.66 -7.53
N ARG A 104 12.49 10.05 -6.34
CA ARG A 104 11.35 9.18 -5.98
C ARG A 104 11.02 8.15 -7.08
N LYS A 105 12.08 7.52 -7.65
CA LYS A 105 11.96 6.54 -8.75
C LYS A 105 12.26 5.11 -8.33
N GLU A 106 12.91 4.92 -7.19
CA GLU A 106 13.45 3.62 -6.79
C GLU A 106 13.25 3.38 -5.29
N LEU A 107 12.96 2.13 -4.94
CA LEU A 107 12.88 1.66 -3.55
C LEU A 107 14.27 1.43 -2.98
N ASP A 108 14.46 1.74 -1.70
CA ASP A 108 15.76 1.70 -1.04
C ASP A 108 16.15 0.31 -0.54
N GLU A 109 15.24 -0.44 0.09
CA GLU A 109 15.58 -1.70 0.77
C GLU A 109 14.30 -2.44 1.26
N PRO A 110 14.37 -3.65 1.89
CA PRO A 110 13.23 -4.57 1.92
C PRO A 110 11.97 -4.01 2.55
N ILE A 111 10.87 -4.34 1.89
CA ILE A 111 9.52 -3.94 2.20
C ILE A 111 8.91 -4.98 3.12
N PHE A 112 8.77 -4.64 4.40
CA PHE A 112 8.16 -5.52 5.38
C PHE A 112 6.68 -5.21 5.48
N ALA A 113 5.86 -6.07 4.88
CA ALA A 113 4.45 -6.11 5.24
C ALA A 113 4.33 -6.38 6.75
N ARG A 114 3.65 -5.50 7.44
CA ARG A 114 3.23 -5.71 8.83
C ARG A 114 2.20 -6.82 8.89
N ALA A 115 1.81 -7.21 10.10
CA ALA A 115 0.77 -8.19 10.37
C ALA A 115 -0.50 -7.96 9.51
N ILE A 116 -1.13 -9.07 9.13
CA ILE A 116 -2.46 -9.08 8.49
C ILE A 116 -3.46 -8.39 9.40
N ARG A 117 -4.28 -7.51 8.82
CA ARG A 117 -5.32 -6.73 9.50
C ARG A 117 -6.66 -7.01 8.85
N LYS A 118 -7.73 -6.97 9.64
CA LYS A 118 -9.09 -7.02 9.09
C LYS A 118 -9.44 -5.67 8.50
N ASP A 119 -10.24 -5.63 7.45
CA ASP A 119 -10.73 -4.37 6.87
C ASP A 119 -11.54 -3.54 7.87
N SER A 120 -12.19 -4.23 8.81
CA SER A 120 -12.93 -3.62 9.91
C SER A 120 -12.06 -3.05 11.01
N ASP A 121 -10.74 -3.28 11.00
CA ASP A 121 -9.85 -2.71 12.00
C ASP A 121 -9.90 -1.19 11.92
N LEU A 122 -10.03 -0.55 13.09
CA LEU A 122 -10.06 0.90 13.21
C LEU A 122 -8.66 1.42 13.50
N LYS A 123 -8.32 2.57 12.90
CA LYS A 123 -7.23 3.41 13.39
C LYS A 123 -7.76 4.36 14.47
N TRP A 124 -6.85 5.12 15.06
CA TRP A 124 -7.21 6.18 16.00
C TRP A 124 -8.23 7.16 15.40
N GLY A 125 -9.28 7.47 16.17
CA GLY A 125 -10.42 8.29 15.74
C GLY A 125 -11.56 7.52 15.05
N ASP A 126 -11.68 6.21 15.30
CA ASP A 126 -12.75 5.32 14.81
C ASP A 126 -12.92 5.24 13.28
N GLU A 127 -11.90 5.68 12.54
CA GLU A 127 -11.88 5.53 11.08
C GLU A 127 -11.27 4.17 10.73
N ARG A 128 -11.85 3.47 9.74
CA ARG A 128 -11.30 2.18 9.29
C ARG A 128 -9.91 2.33 8.68
N VAL A 129 -9.07 1.31 8.91
CA VAL A 129 -7.73 1.23 8.33
C VAL A 129 -7.82 0.99 6.83
N TRP A 130 -8.73 0.10 6.42
CA TRP A 130 -9.12 -0.05 5.02
C TRP A 130 -10.38 0.78 4.76
N PRO A 131 -10.46 1.52 3.64
CA PRO A 131 -11.63 2.33 3.37
C PRO A 131 -12.87 1.49 3.09
N ASP A 132 -13.95 1.79 3.82
CA ASP A 132 -15.31 1.35 3.47
C ASP A 132 -15.99 2.43 2.63
N GLY A 133 -16.35 2.08 1.39
CA GLY A 133 -16.94 3.02 0.43
C GLY A 133 -15.93 4.02 -0.15
N ASP A 134 -16.43 5.01 -0.89
CA ASP A 134 -15.59 5.86 -1.76
C ASP A 134 -15.34 7.28 -1.21
N ARG A 135 -15.87 7.62 -0.02
CA ARG A 135 -15.82 9.00 0.49
C ARG A 135 -14.38 9.42 0.83
N GLY A 136 -13.90 10.47 0.18
CA GLY A 136 -12.55 11.01 0.42
C GLY A 136 -11.43 10.17 -0.20
N LEU A 137 -11.78 9.31 -1.16
CA LEU A 137 -10.85 8.47 -1.88
C LEU A 137 -10.78 8.87 -3.35
N VAL A 138 -9.61 8.66 -3.94
CA VAL A 138 -9.43 8.71 -5.38
C VAL A 138 -9.14 7.30 -5.86
N VAL A 139 -9.96 6.80 -6.79
CA VAL A 139 -9.76 5.48 -7.41
C VAL A 139 -9.14 5.67 -8.78
N VAL A 140 -8.04 4.98 -9.04
CA VAL A 140 -7.34 5.03 -10.33
C VAL A 140 -7.21 3.60 -10.89
N PRO A 141 -7.76 3.32 -12.09
CA PRO A 141 -7.51 2.06 -12.76
C PRO A 141 -6.05 2.00 -13.23
N TRP A 142 -5.43 0.84 -13.06
CA TRP A 142 -4.11 0.56 -13.60
C TRP A 142 -4.09 -0.82 -14.25
N GLU A 143 -3.53 -0.88 -15.46
CA GLU A 143 -3.30 -2.12 -16.19
C GLU A 143 -1.81 -2.44 -16.10
N GLU A 144 -1.51 -3.69 -15.72
CA GLU A 144 -0.15 -4.22 -15.82
C GLU A 144 0.18 -4.40 -17.30
N ASP A 145 1.20 -3.69 -17.80
CA ASP A 145 1.77 -3.88 -19.14
C ASP A 145 2.53 -5.22 -19.27
#